data_AF-A0A6L4YA04-F1
#
_entry.id   AF-A0A6L4YA04-F1
#
_cell.length_a   1.000
_cell.length_b   1.000
_cell.length_c   1.000
_cell.angle_alpha   90.00
_cell.angle_beta   90.00
_cell.angle_gamma   90.00
#
_symmetry.space_group_name_H-M   'P 1'
#
loop_
_entity.id
_entity.type
_entity.pdbx_description
1 polymer ?
#
loop_
_entity_poly.entity_id
_entity_poly.type
_entity_poly.pdbx_seq_one_letter_code
_entity_poly.pdbx_strand_id
1 'polypeptide(L)'
;MDLPKKLRDLGVLAIPLDFLPLEDSDLAKTAGHMYWKSGQRFLTAAHIIRNNPNLYALYLTNFACGPDSFILHFFRDKLKGKPYLQIEVDEHSADVGAITRLEAFLDTLKNVAGKTEVEKRGKTTLTQRKERKESKKRNIYIPYMSDHALVLSAAFEACGVCSTVIPESDEETLELGRKLTSGKECYPCVLTTGNMVRLLKAPDFNRQSA
;
A
#
# COMPACT_ATOMS: atom_id res chain seq x y z
N MET A 1 25.47 1.30 -8.36
CA MET A 1 24.59 0.45 -9.18
C MET A 1 24.05 1.24 -10.38
N ASP A 2 24.65 1.08 -11.57
CA ASP A 2 24.16 1.70 -12.83
C ASP A 2 23.12 0.80 -13.51
N LEU A 3 21.90 0.78 -12.96
CA LEU A 3 20.82 -0.10 -13.41
C LEU A 3 20.34 0.19 -14.84
N PRO A 4 20.19 1.46 -15.29
CA PRO A 4 19.79 1.76 -16.66
C PRO A 4 20.78 1.23 -17.70
N LYS A 5 22.09 1.34 -17.44
CA LYS A 5 23.11 0.76 -18.33
C LYS A 5 23.01 -0.76 -18.38
N LYS A 6 22.90 -1.42 -17.23
CA LYS A 6 22.74 -2.89 -17.15
C LYS A 6 21.52 -3.40 -17.92
N LEU A 7 20.37 -2.71 -17.79
CA LEU A 7 19.16 -3.03 -18.54
C LEU A 7 19.38 -2.89 -20.06
N ARG A 8 20.12 -1.85 -20.47
CA ARG A 8 20.49 -1.62 -21.88
C ARG A 8 21.40 -2.72 -22.41
N ASP A 9 22.38 -3.15 -21.62
CA ASP A 9 23.27 -4.27 -21.96
C ASP A 9 22.50 -5.59 -22.12
N LEU A 10 21.40 -5.76 -21.38
CA LEU A 10 20.44 -6.86 -21.53
C LEU A 10 19.42 -6.66 -22.67
N GLY A 11 19.58 -5.63 -23.49
CA GLY A 11 18.72 -5.35 -24.65
C GLY A 11 17.35 -4.74 -24.31
N VAL A 12 17.17 -4.19 -23.11
CA VAL A 12 15.91 -3.61 -22.65
C VAL A 12 16.05 -2.11 -22.40
N LEU A 13 15.07 -1.34 -22.87
CA LEU A 13 15.01 0.09 -22.63
C LEU A 13 14.45 0.37 -21.22
N ALA A 14 15.26 0.98 -20.36
CA ALA A 14 14.80 1.54 -19.10
C ALA A 14 14.07 2.87 -19.36
N ILE A 15 12.78 2.94 -18.99
CA ILE A 15 11.98 4.17 -19.05
C ILE A 15 11.82 4.69 -17.61
N PRO A 16 12.40 5.85 -17.25
CA PRO A 16 12.18 6.45 -15.94
C PRO A 16 10.70 6.73 -15.69
N LEU A 17 10.27 6.62 -14.43
CA LEU A 17 8.88 6.88 -14.03
C LEU A 17 8.37 8.25 -14.50
N ASP A 18 9.23 9.27 -14.44
CA ASP A 18 8.89 10.66 -14.78
C ASP A 18 8.60 10.88 -16.27
N PHE A 19 8.93 9.90 -17.12
CA PHE A 19 8.66 9.96 -18.57
C PHE A 19 7.25 9.44 -18.89
N LEU A 20 6.53 8.90 -17.90
CA LEU A 20 5.14 8.53 -18.05
C LEU A 20 4.24 9.77 -17.85
N PRO A 21 3.09 9.87 -18.54
CA PRO A 21 2.14 10.97 -18.39
C PRO A 21 1.34 10.85 -17.08
N LEU A 22 2.01 10.94 -15.93
CA LEU A 22 1.41 10.72 -14.62
C LEU A 22 0.49 11.86 -14.15
N GLU A 23 0.65 13.04 -14.75
CA GLU A 23 -0.06 14.26 -14.37
C GLU A 23 -1.34 14.48 -15.18
N ASP A 24 -1.61 13.64 -16.17
CA ASP A 24 -2.90 13.63 -16.86
C ASP A 24 -4.02 13.44 -15.82
N SER A 25 -4.96 14.38 -15.80
CA SER A 25 -6.01 14.44 -14.80
C SER A 25 -6.88 13.18 -14.74
N ASP A 26 -7.06 12.47 -15.86
CA ASP A 26 -7.85 11.24 -15.91
C ASP A 26 -7.04 10.04 -15.40
N LEU A 27 -5.73 10.02 -15.66
CA LEU A 27 -4.82 9.01 -15.13
C LEU A 27 -4.55 9.22 -13.63
N ALA A 28 -4.49 10.46 -13.15
CA ALA A 28 -4.32 10.79 -11.74
C ALA A 28 -5.49 10.27 -10.89
N LYS A 29 -6.73 10.32 -11.40
CA LYS A 29 -7.92 9.74 -10.72
C LYS A 29 -7.76 8.25 -10.46
N THR A 30 -6.95 7.54 -11.24
CA THR A 30 -6.73 6.11 -11.04
C THR A 30 -6.00 5.79 -9.74
N ALA A 31 -5.30 6.75 -9.13
CA ALA A 31 -4.71 6.59 -7.80
C ALA A 31 -5.75 6.44 -6.68
N GLY A 32 -7.02 6.79 -6.93
CA GLY A 32 -8.12 6.67 -5.96
C GLY A 32 -7.88 7.51 -4.71
N HIS A 33 -8.03 6.91 -3.53
CA HIS A 33 -7.87 7.57 -2.23
C HIS A 33 -6.44 7.48 -1.65
N MET A 34 -5.44 7.24 -2.50
CA MET A 34 -4.06 7.17 -2.05
C MET A 34 -3.61 8.51 -1.46
N TYR A 35 -3.24 8.48 -0.19
CA TYR A 35 -2.87 9.67 0.58
C TYR A 35 -1.53 10.26 0.11
N TRP A 36 -0.50 9.41 -0.04
CA TRP A 36 0.84 9.88 -0.40
C TRP A 36 0.93 10.24 -1.88
N LYS A 37 1.54 11.40 -2.19
CA LYS A 37 1.75 11.84 -3.57
C LYS A 37 2.63 10.87 -4.37
N SER A 38 3.67 10.30 -3.75
CA SER A 38 4.49 9.24 -4.36
C SER A 38 3.64 8.00 -4.68
N GLY A 39 2.79 7.59 -3.74
CA GLY A 39 1.82 6.52 -3.94
C GLY A 39 0.88 6.79 -5.11
N GLN A 40 0.37 8.02 -5.25
CA GLN A 40 -0.47 8.39 -6.38
C GLN A 40 0.27 8.18 -7.71
N ARG A 41 1.51 8.66 -7.81
CA ARG A 41 2.38 8.47 -8.99
C ARG A 41 2.58 6.98 -9.29
N PHE A 42 2.91 6.17 -8.28
CA PHE A 42 3.15 4.73 -8.45
C PHE A 42 1.87 3.99 -8.88
N LEU A 43 0.70 4.32 -8.31
CA LEU A 43 -0.56 3.68 -8.70
C LEU A 43 -1.03 4.09 -10.10
N THR A 44 -0.80 5.34 -10.49
CA THR A 44 -1.05 5.79 -11.86
C THR A 44 -0.10 5.10 -12.84
N ALA A 45 1.18 4.97 -12.50
CA ALA A 45 2.13 4.21 -13.31
C ALA A 45 1.74 2.74 -13.44
N ALA A 46 1.32 2.09 -12.34
CA ALA A 46 0.82 0.71 -12.39
C ALA A 46 -0.39 0.57 -13.33
N HIS A 47 -1.28 1.56 -13.37
CA HIS A 47 -2.40 1.57 -14.31
C HIS A 47 -1.92 1.62 -15.77
N ILE A 48 -0.99 2.53 -16.09
CA ILE A 48 -0.40 2.65 -17.44
C ILE A 48 0.32 1.35 -17.83
N ILE A 49 1.18 0.85 -16.96
CA ILE A 49 1.98 -0.37 -17.16
C ILE A 49 1.08 -1.58 -17.37
N ARG A 50 0.02 -1.73 -16.57
CA ARG A 50 -0.95 -2.81 -16.74
C ARG A 50 -1.60 -2.77 -18.12
N ASN A 51 -2.02 -1.60 -18.58
CA ASN A 51 -2.78 -1.46 -19.82
C ASN A 51 -1.90 -1.48 -21.09
N ASN A 52 -0.57 -1.47 -20.95
CA ASN A 52 0.36 -1.49 -22.09
C ASN A 52 1.15 -2.81 -22.12
N PRO A 53 0.96 -3.71 -23.10
CA PRO A 53 1.59 -5.04 -23.11
C PRO A 53 3.13 -5.00 -23.13
N ASN A 54 3.73 -3.91 -23.59
CA ASN A 54 5.19 -3.77 -23.72
C ASN A 54 5.86 -3.14 -22.50
N LEU A 55 5.10 -2.72 -21.49
CA LEU A 55 5.64 -2.11 -20.28
C LEU A 55 5.60 -3.10 -19.10
N TYR A 56 6.72 -3.25 -18.41
CA TYR A 56 6.84 -4.03 -17.19
C TYR A 56 7.50 -3.19 -16.10
N ALA A 57 7.02 -3.33 -14.87
CA ALA A 57 7.51 -2.52 -13.76
C ALA A 57 8.78 -3.12 -13.15
N LEU A 58 9.76 -2.25 -12.91
CA LEU A 58 10.89 -2.48 -12.03
C LEU A 58 10.74 -1.55 -10.83
N TYR A 59 10.28 -2.08 -9.71
CA TYR A 59 10.04 -1.33 -8.48
C TYR A 59 11.29 -1.32 -7.62
N LEU A 60 11.90 -0.15 -7.45
CA LEU A 60 13.05 0.04 -6.56
C LEU A 60 12.55 0.53 -5.20
N THR A 61 12.96 -0.12 -4.12
CA THR A 61 12.58 0.27 -2.75
C THR A 61 13.75 0.06 -1.79
N ASN A 62 13.75 0.78 -0.67
CA ASN A 62 14.76 0.64 0.39
C ASN A 62 14.11 -0.03 1.60
N PHE A 63 14.20 -1.35 1.69
CA PHE A 63 13.54 -2.20 2.71
C PHE A 63 12.02 -2.02 2.84
N ALA A 64 11.36 -1.45 1.82
CA ALA A 64 9.98 -0.97 1.93
C ALA A 64 9.79 0.03 3.09
N CYS A 65 10.83 0.77 3.51
CA CYS A 65 10.72 1.72 4.60
C CYS A 65 9.79 2.91 4.26
N GLY A 66 9.14 3.45 5.28
CA GLY A 66 8.27 4.62 5.15
C GLY A 66 7.02 4.31 4.32
N PRO A 67 6.57 5.23 3.44
CA PRO A 67 5.31 5.06 2.72
C PRO A 67 5.33 3.87 1.74
N ASP A 68 6.51 3.41 1.30
CA ASP A 68 6.64 2.29 0.37
C ASP A 68 6.06 0.98 0.92
N SER A 69 6.25 0.69 2.22
CA SER A 69 5.65 -0.48 2.88
C SER A 69 4.14 -0.53 2.71
N PHE A 70 3.50 0.64 2.70
CA PHE A 70 2.06 0.77 2.51
C PHE A 70 1.70 0.83 1.03
N ILE A 71 2.51 1.40 0.14
CA ILE A 71 2.12 1.55 -1.27
C ILE A 71 2.24 0.23 -2.03
N LEU A 72 3.22 -0.61 -1.68
CA LEU A 72 3.60 -1.79 -2.45
C LEU A 72 2.43 -2.78 -2.66
N HIS A 73 1.60 -2.99 -1.63
CA HIS A 73 0.44 -3.90 -1.77
C HIS A 73 -0.59 -3.34 -2.74
N PHE A 74 -0.89 -2.03 -2.67
CA PHE A 74 -1.78 -1.38 -3.64
C PHE A 74 -1.22 -1.41 -5.05
N PHE A 75 0.10 -1.23 -5.21
CA PHE A 75 0.78 -1.28 -6.50
C PHE A 75 0.64 -2.67 -7.15
N ARG A 76 0.95 -3.73 -6.39
CA ARG A 76 0.79 -5.12 -6.81
C ARG A 76 -0.66 -5.43 -7.20
N ASP A 77 -1.62 -5.01 -6.37
CA ASP A 77 -3.03 -5.23 -6.64
C ASP A 77 -3.49 -4.48 -7.89
N LYS A 78 -2.94 -3.29 -8.15
CA LYS A 78 -3.24 -2.47 -9.33
C LYS A 78 -2.76 -3.13 -10.62
N LEU A 79 -1.62 -3.81 -10.60
CA LEU A 79 -1.05 -4.54 -11.74
C LEU A 79 -1.87 -5.77 -12.15
N LYS A 80 -2.75 -6.28 -11.27
CA LYS A 80 -3.67 -7.40 -11.54
C LYS A 80 -2.98 -8.62 -12.15
N GLY A 81 -1.89 -9.06 -11.53
CA GLY A 81 -1.16 -10.27 -11.96
C GLY A 81 -0.17 -10.04 -13.09
N LYS A 82 -0.07 -8.83 -13.64
CA LYS A 82 1.03 -8.51 -14.56
C LYS A 82 2.37 -8.61 -13.81
N PRO A 83 3.36 -9.37 -14.34
CA PRO A 83 4.65 -9.52 -13.68
C PRO A 83 5.36 -8.18 -13.48
N TYR A 84 6.00 -8.03 -12.33
CA TYR A 84 6.91 -6.93 -12.02
C TYR A 84 8.07 -7.46 -11.17
N LEU A 85 9.21 -6.78 -11.23
CA LEU A 85 10.36 -7.09 -10.37
C LEU A 85 10.45 -6.03 -9.28
N GLN A 86 10.58 -6.47 -8.03
CA GLN A 86 10.92 -5.62 -6.90
C GLN A 86 12.39 -5.81 -6.54
N ILE A 87 13.17 -4.74 -6.53
CA ILE A 87 14.55 -4.73 -6.05
C ILE A 87 14.60 -3.90 -4.78
N GLU A 88 14.95 -4.58 -3.69
CA GLU A 88 15.29 -3.93 -2.43
C GLU A 88 16.76 -3.51 -2.48
N VAL A 89 17.01 -2.20 -2.37
CA VAL A 89 18.34 -1.60 -2.35
C VAL A 89 18.72 -1.35 -0.90
N ASP A 90 19.85 -1.91 -0.49
CA ASP A 90 20.49 -1.70 0.81
C ASP A 90 21.85 -1.01 0.58
N GLU A 91 22.41 -0.36 1.60
CA GLU A 91 23.72 0.30 1.56
C GLU A 91 24.85 -0.62 1.08
N HIS A 92 24.72 -1.94 1.34
CA HIS A 92 25.64 -2.99 0.89
C HIS A 92 25.18 -3.79 -0.33
N SER A 93 24.12 -3.37 -1.02
CA SER A 93 23.52 -4.19 -2.07
C SER A 93 24.50 -4.45 -3.23
N ALA A 94 24.92 -5.72 -3.33
CA ALA A 94 25.91 -6.16 -4.29
C ALA A 94 25.38 -6.05 -5.73
N ASP A 95 26.14 -5.37 -6.58
CA ASP A 95 25.82 -5.11 -7.99
C ASP A 95 25.51 -6.39 -8.79
N VAL A 96 26.07 -7.53 -8.37
CA VAL A 96 25.89 -8.86 -9.01
C VAL A 96 24.50 -9.43 -8.69
N GLY A 97 24.04 -9.34 -7.44
CA GLY A 97 22.74 -9.90 -7.04
C GLY A 97 21.56 -9.21 -7.74
N ALA A 98 21.68 -7.91 -8.01
CA ALA A 98 20.69 -7.16 -8.80
C ALA A 98 20.66 -7.61 -10.27
N ILE A 99 21.82 -7.90 -10.87
CA ILE A 99 21.91 -8.36 -12.27
C ILE A 99 21.25 -9.73 -12.42
N THR A 100 21.58 -10.70 -11.56
CA THR A 100 20.98 -12.04 -11.66
C THR A 100 19.46 -12.01 -11.51
N ARG A 101 18.93 -11.14 -10.64
CA ARG A 101 17.47 -10.94 -10.51
C ARG A 101 16.86 -10.31 -11.77
N LEU A 102 17.55 -9.37 -12.40
CA LEU A 102 17.13 -8.78 -13.68
C LEU A 102 17.11 -9.83 -14.79
N GLU A 103 18.18 -10.60 -14.96
CA GLU A 103 18.28 -11.65 -15.97
C GLU A 103 17.15 -12.67 -15.81
N ALA A 104 16.96 -13.20 -14.59
CA ALA A 104 15.88 -14.13 -14.29
C ALA A 104 14.48 -13.54 -14.56
N PHE A 105 14.29 -12.25 -14.26
CA PHE A 105 13.03 -11.57 -14.55
C PHE A 105 12.79 -11.45 -16.06
N LEU A 106 13.78 -11.02 -16.83
CA LEU A 106 13.66 -10.89 -18.28
C LEU A 106 13.42 -12.24 -18.96
N ASP A 107 14.06 -13.31 -18.49
CA ASP A 107 13.79 -14.66 -18.97
C ASP A 107 12.36 -15.11 -18.64
N THR A 108 11.84 -14.73 -17.48
CA THR A 108 10.42 -14.96 -17.13
C THR A 108 9.50 -14.21 -18.09
N LEU A 109 9.83 -12.96 -18.44
CA LEU A 109 9.02 -12.15 -19.37
C LEU A 109 8.95 -12.75 -20.77
N LYS A 110 10.02 -13.39 -21.28
CA LYS A 110 10.00 -14.08 -22.58
C LYS A 110 8.92 -15.16 -22.66
N ASN A 111 8.61 -15.80 -21.53
CA ASN A 111 7.58 -16.85 -21.44
C ASN A 111 6.15 -16.31 -21.25
N VAL A 112 6.02 -15.05 -20.82
CA VAL A 112 4.74 -14.36 -20.55
C VAL A 112 4.35 -13.41 -21.70
N ALA A 113 5.33 -12.94 -22.48
CA ALA A 113 5.14 -12.08 -23.64
C ALA A 113 4.23 -12.77 -24.67
N GLY A 114 3.05 -12.20 -24.90
CA GLY A 114 2.03 -12.75 -25.81
C GLY A 114 0.95 -13.62 -25.15
N LYS A 115 1.06 -13.95 -23.86
CA LYS A 115 0.08 -14.75 -23.10
C LYS A 115 -0.59 -14.00 -21.95
N THR A 116 -0.34 -12.69 -21.81
CA THR A 116 -0.86 -11.91 -20.70
C THR A 116 -2.35 -11.60 -20.91
N GLU A 117 -3.21 -12.60 -20.74
CA GLU A 117 -4.59 -12.33 -20.35
C GLU A 117 -4.54 -11.75 -18.94
N VAL A 118 -4.61 -10.42 -18.85
CA VAL A 118 -4.75 -9.75 -17.56
C VAL A 118 -6.07 -10.24 -16.98
N GLU A 119 -6.00 -11.14 -16.00
CA GLU A 119 -7.18 -11.64 -15.33
C GLU A 119 -8.02 -10.44 -14.88
N LYS A 120 -9.30 -10.43 -15.30
CA LYS A 120 -10.30 -9.54 -14.71
C LYS A 120 -10.62 -10.06 -13.31
N ARG A 121 -9.63 -10.03 -12.39
CA ARG A 121 -9.89 -10.30 -10.98
C ARG A 121 -10.99 -9.33 -10.56
N GLY A 122 -12.10 -9.91 -10.09
CA GLY A 122 -13.36 -9.25 -9.83
C GLY A 122 -13.15 -7.96 -9.05
N LYS A 123 -14.02 -6.97 -9.25
CA LYS A 123 -13.95 -5.68 -8.57
C LYS A 123 -13.68 -5.93 -7.08
N THR A 124 -12.48 -5.65 -6.59
CA THR A 124 -12.31 -5.35 -5.18
C THR A 124 -13.11 -4.08 -5.00
N THR A 125 -14.32 -4.26 -4.48
CA THR A 125 -15.18 -3.16 -4.12
C THR A 125 -14.49 -2.45 -2.96
N LEU A 126 -13.55 -1.56 -3.26
CA LEU A 126 -13.34 -0.38 -2.44
C LEU A 126 -14.67 0.34 -2.56
N THR A 127 -15.58 0.01 -1.65
CA THR A 127 -16.91 0.61 -1.56
C THR A 127 -16.64 2.10 -1.53
N GLN A 128 -16.94 2.80 -2.63
CA GLN A 128 -16.93 4.25 -2.60
C GLN A 128 -17.84 4.62 -1.44
N ARG A 129 -17.26 5.27 -0.44
CA ARG A 129 -17.98 5.72 0.73
C ARG A 129 -18.99 6.73 0.21
N LYS A 130 -20.21 6.28 -0.10
CA LYS A 130 -21.34 7.17 -0.37
C LYS A 130 -21.30 8.23 0.71
N GLU A 131 -21.34 9.50 0.33
CA GLU A 131 -21.49 10.61 1.26
C GLU A 131 -22.65 10.27 2.20
N ARG A 132 -22.28 9.93 3.43
CA ARG A 132 -23.21 9.37 4.40
C ARG A 132 -23.81 10.59 5.09
N LYS A 133 -25.10 10.85 4.84
CA LYS A 133 -25.89 11.91 5.49
C LYS A 133 -25.51 12.02 6.98
N GLU A 134 -25.28 13.24 7.45
CA GLU A 134 -25.23 13.61 8.88
C GLU A 134 -26.48 13.06 9.61
N SER A 135 -26.47 12.70 10.89
CA SER A 135 -25.42 12.53 11.90
C SER A 135 -26.06 11.70 13.03
N LYS A 136 -25.84 10.38 13.09
CA LYS A 136 -25.99 9.68 14.38
C LYS A 136 -24.78 10.09 15.22
N LYS A 137 -24.97 10.38 16.52
CA LYS A 137 -23.84 10.54 17.45
C LYS A 137 -23.01 9.27 17.38
N ARG A 138 -21.79 9.37 16.82
CA ARG A 138 -20.86 8.26 16.73
C ARG A 138 -19.79 8.40 17.78
N ASN A 139 -19.34 7.26 18.27
CA ASN A 139 -18.20 7.21 19.15
C ASN A 139 -16.91 7.17 18.33
N ILE A 140 -16.00 8.12 18.57
CA ILE A 140 -14.67 8.15 17.96
C ILE A 140 -13.73 7.31 18.81
N TYR A 141 -13.24 6.21 18.25
CA TYR A 141 -12.24 5.38 18.91
C TYR A 141 -10.83 5.87 18.59
N ILE A 142 -10.03 6.11 19.63
CA ILE A 142 -8.67 6.66 19.53
C ILE A 142 -7.68 5.57 19.97
N PRO A 143 -6.79 5.08 19.11
CA PRO A 143 -5.76 4.15 19.52
C PRO A 143 -4.83 4.75 20.58
N TYR A 144 -4.51 3.99 21.62
CA TYR A 144 -3.51 4.40 22.60
C TYR A 144 -2.11 4.32 22.00
N MET A 145 -1.63 5.46 21.50
CA MET A 145 -0.26 5.61 20.99
C MET A 145 0.68 6.20 22.04
N SER A 146 0.13 7.05 22.91
CA SER A 146 0.76 7.66 24.08
C SER A 146 -0.33 8.33 24.92
N ASP A 147 0.04 8.84 26.09
CA ASP A 147 -0.85 9.56 27.01
C ASP A 147 -1.58 10.75 26.35
N HIS A 148 -1.04 11.30 25.25
CA HIS A 148 -1.72 12.32 24.44
C HIS A 148 -3.08 11.86 23.90
N ALA A 149 -3.33 10.55 23.78
CA ALA A 149 -4.63 10.01 23.38
C ALA A 149 -5.73 10.37 24.41
N LEU A 150 -5.39 10.43 25.69
CA LEU A 150 -6.31 10.83 26.76
C LEU A 150 -6.66 12.32 26.64
N VAL A 151 -5.65 13.16 26.38
CA VAL A 151 -5.85 14.60 26.15
C VAL A 151 -6.72 14.84 24.91
N LEU A 152 -6.49 14.07 23.84
CA LEU A 152 -7.28 14.15 22.62
C LEU A 152 -8.74 13.73 22.86
N SER A 153 -9.00 12.67 23.64
CA SER A 153 -10.37 12.27 24.01
C SER A 153 -11.07 13.37 24.82
N ALA A 154 -10.39 13.91 25.83
CA ALA A 154 -10.95 14.99 26.66
C ALA A 154 -11.28 16.24 25.83
N ALA A 155 -10.45 16.58 24.84
CA ALA A 155 -10.72 17.69 23.92
C ALA A 155 -11.94 17.43 23.02
N PHE A 156 -12.14 16.20 22.54
CA PHE A 156 -13.34 15.83 21.79
C PHE A 156 -14.60 15.89 22.68
N GLU A 157 -14.53 15.38 23.89
CA GLU A 157 -15.63 15.41 24.86
C GLU A 157 -16.02 16.84 25.22
N ALA A 158 -15.05 17.73 25.42
CA ALA A 158 -15.30 19.16 25.64
C ALA A 158 -16.01 19.83 24.44
N CYS A 159 -15.81 19.32 23.23
CA CYS A 159 -16.50 19.75 22.01
C CYS A 159 -17.86 19.04 21.79
N GLY A 160 -18.32 18.21 22.74
CA GLY A 160 -19.57 17.45 22.63
C GLY A 160 -19.48 16.23 21.70
N VAL A 161 -18.28 15.77 21.37
CA VAL A 161 -18.04 14.59 20.54
C VAL A 161 -17.74 13.40 21.45
N CYS A 162 -18.51 12.32 21.31
CA CYS A 162 -18.24 11.08 22.04
C CYS A 162 -16.93 10.47 21.53
N SER A 163 -15.97 10.24 22.41
CA SER A 163 -14.74 9.52 22.10
C SER A 163 -14.41 8.48 23.17
N THR A 164 -13.61 7.48 22.78
CA THR A 164 -13.12 6.44 23.67
C THR A 164 -11.70 6.09 23.27
N VAL A 165 -10.78 6.15 24.23
CA VAL A 165 -9.42 5.66 24.01
C VAL A 165 -9.44 4.13 24.10
N ILE A 166 -8.95 3.49 23.04
CA ILE A 166 -8.78 2.03 23.00
C ILE A 166 -7.70 1.67 24.03
N PRO A 167 -7.82 0.55 24.78
CA PRO A 167 -6.78 0.11 25.71
C PRO A 167 -5.40 -0.03 25.05
N GLU A 168 -4.36 -0.02 25.89
CA GLU A 168 -2.98 -0.28 25.46
C GLU A 168 -2.86 -1.63 24.75
N SER A 169 -1.97 -1.67 23.76
CA SER A 169 -1.70 -2.88 22.99
C SER A 169 -0.92 -3.90 23.82
N ASP A 170 -1.37 -5.14 23.75
CA ASP A 170 -0.77 -6.31 24.40
C ASP A 170 -0.37 -7.38 23.36
N GLU A 171 0.06 -8.55 23.84
CA GLU A 171 0.47 -9.66 22.96
C GLU A 171 -0.67 -10.13 22.04
N GLU A 172 -1.91 -10.20 22.56
CA GLU A 172 -3.10 -10.55 21.75
C GLU A 172 -3.28 -9.56 20.59
N THR A 173 -3.11 -8.27 20.87
CA THR A 173 -3.18 -7.21 19.87
C THR A 173 -2.13 -7.41 18.79
N LEU A 174 -0.90 -7.73 19.17
CA LEU A 174 0.19 -7.99 18.25
C LEU A 174 -0.07 -9.21 17.37
N GLU A 175 -0.55 -10.31 17.95
CA GLU A 175 -0.92 -11.52 17.21
C GLU A 175 -2.02 -11.26 16.18
N LEU A 176 -3.07 -10.52 16.56
CA LEU A 176 -4.16 -10.14 15.67
C LEU A 176 -3.67 -9.25 14.53
N GLY A 177 -2.83 -8.26 14.83
CA GLY A 177 -2.24 -7.36 13.85
C GLY A 177 -1.41 -8.11 12.82
N ARG A 178 -0.48 -8.97 13.27
CA ARG A 178 0.42 -9.75 12.40
C ARG A 178 -0.32 -10.63 11.40
N LYS A 179 -1.50 -11.16 11.78
CA LYS A 179 -2.35 -11.98 10.90
C LYS A 179 -2.94 -11.18 9.72
N LEU A 180 -2.97 -9.85 9.81
CA LEU A 180 -3.66 -8.96 8.87
C LEU A 180 -2.75 -7.94 8.17
N THR A 181 -1.47 -7.90 8.54
CA THR A 181 -0.43 -7.07 7.90
C THR A 181 0.53 -7.94 7.10
N SER A 182 1.25 -7.35 6.13
CA SER A 182 2.26 -8.08 5.37
C SER A 182 3.57 -8.28 6.14
N GLY A 183 3.76 -7.54 7.24
CA GLY A 183 5.00 -7.53 8.03
C GLY A 183 6.07 -6.63 7.44
N LYS A 184 5.78 -5.95 6.32
CA LYS A 184 6.61 -4.89 5.74
C LYS A 184 6.22 -3.52 6.29
N GLU A 185 4.98 -3.35 6.75
CA GLU A 185 4.51 -2.12 7.38
C GLU A 185 5.17 -1.88 8.74
N CYS A 186 5.28 -0.61 9.13
CA CYS A 186 5.87 -0.22 10.40
C CYS A 186 5.13 -0.86 11.59
N TYR A 187 5.84 -1.16 12.67
CA TYR A 187 5.27 -1.75 13.89
C TYR A 187 3.98 -1.06 14.41
N PRO A 188 3.86 0.29 14.41
CA PRO A 188 2.61 0.96 14.79
C PRO A 188 1.39 0.58 13.92
N CYS A 189 1.59 0.24 12.64
CA CYS A 189 0.50 -0.24 11.78
C CYS A 189 -0.01 -1.60 12.26
N VAL A 190 0.89 -2.51 12.64
CA VAL A 190 0.54 -3.82 13.18
C VAL A 190 -0.28 -3.65 14.46
N LEU A 191 0.18 -2.82 15.40
CA LEU A 191 -0.54 -2.56 16.65
C LEU A 191 -1.91 -1.90 16.42
N THR A 192 -1.96 -0.86 15.58
CA THR A 192 -3.22 -0.17 15.27
C THR A 192 -4.24 -1.12 14.64
N THR A 193 -3.80 -1.95 13.69
CA THR A 193 -4.65 -2.94 13.03
C THR A 193 -5.17 -3.96 14.05
N GLY A 194 -4.29 -4.46 14.91
CA GLY A 194 -4.66 -5.35 16.02
C GLY A 194 -5.71 -4.73 16.95
N ASN A 195 -5.49 -3.48 17.40
CA ASN A 195 -6.38 -2.74 18.27
C ASN A 195 -7.78 -2.59 17.65
N MET A 196 -7.83 -2.19 16.39
CA MET A 196 -9.10 -2.04 15.66
C MET A 196 -9.83 -3.38 15.53
N VAL A 197 -9.12 -4.46 15.21
CA VAL A 197 -9.72 -5.78 15.04
C VAL A 197 -10.22 -6.35 16.37
N ARG A 198 -9.45 -6.16 17.44
CA ARG A 198 -9.85 -6.54 18.80
C ARG A 198 -11.11 -5.79 19.23
N LEU A 199 -11.14 -4.47 19.02
CA LEU A 199 -12.31 -3.64 19.26
C LEU A 199 -13.55 -4.15 18.51
N LEU A 200 -13.42 -4.47 17.22
CA LEU A 200 -14.52 -4.99 16.41
C LEU A 200 -15.03 -6.38 16.82
N LYS A 201 -14.19 -7.15 17.54
CA LYS A 201 -14.52 -8.47 18.08
C LYS A 201 -15.08 -8.41 19.50
N ALA A 202 -15.00 -7.27 20.18
CA ALA A 202 -15.47 -7.14 21.55
C ALA A 202 -17.00 -7.35 21.61
N PRO A 203 -17.51 -8.11 22.60
CA PRO A 203 -18.92 -8.49 22.67
C PRO A 203 -19.85 -7.27 22.87
N ASP A 204 -19.35 -6.21 23.48
CA ASP A 204 -20.01 -4.94 23.75
C ASP A 204 -19.86 -3.91 22.61
N PHE A 205 -19.15 -4.24 21.53
CA PHE A 205 -18.96 -3.33 20.41
C PHE A 205 -20.27 -3.10 19.63
N ASN A 206 -20.84 -1.89 19.78
CA ASN A 206 -22.06 -1.50 19.07
C ASN A 206 -21.75 -0.92 17.67
N ARG A 207 -22.00 -1.73 16.64
CA ARG A 207 -21.82 -1.36 15.22
C ARG A 207 -22.73 -0.21 14.75
N GLN A 208 -23.83 0.07 15.45
CA GLN A 208 -24.78 1.12 15.06
C GLN A 208 -24.37 2.51 15.58
N SER A 209 -23.52 2.57 16.60
CA SER A 209 -22.94 3.79 17.17
C SER A 209 -21.51 4.09 16.70
N ALA A 210 -20.97 3.29 15.77
CA ALA A 210 -19.64 3.45 15.16
C ALA A 210 -19.69 4.05 13.73
#